data_AF-A0A9X2CVC4-F1
#
_entry.id   AF-A0A9X2CVC4-F1
#
_cell.length_a   1.000
_cell.length_b   1.000
_cell.length_c   1.000
_cell.angle_alpha   90.00
_cell.angle_beta   90.00
_cell.angle_gamma   90.00
#
_symmetry.space_group_name_H-M   'P 1'
#
loop_
_entity.id
_entity.type
_entity.pdbx_description
1 polymer ?
#
loop_
_entity_poly.entity_id
_entity_poly.type
_entity_poly.pdbx_seq_one_letter_code
_entity_poly.pdbx_strand_id
1 'polypeptide(L)' 'MLDIQQLEEGQQVYIIYRNPHTQTVSNVQEATIARDPMDPSRLSLLLFDFYHPIEEDDAIFASYEEAESLFEEFYM' A
#
# COMPACT_ATOMS: atom_id res chain seq x y z
N MET A 1 -5.40 9.92 0.51
CA MET A 1 -4.12 9.27 0.91
C MET A 1 -4.02 9.30 2.42
N LEU A 2 -3.69 8.17 3.03
CA LEU A 2 -3.55 8.01 4.47
C LEU A 2 -2.11 8.28 4.90
N ASP A 3 -1.94 9.05 5.98
CA ASP A 3 -0.64 9.16 6.65
C ASP A 3 -0.35 7.89 7.45
N ILE A 4 0.93 7.54 7.65
CA ILE A 4 1.33 6.37 8.47
C ILE A 4 0.70 6.41 9.87
N GLN A 5 0.52 7.60 10.43
CA GLN A 5 -0.06 7.80 11.76
C GLN A 5 -1.56 7.46 11.84
N GLN A 6 -2.24 7.37 10.70
CA GLN A 6 -3.66 7.01 10.58
C GLN A 6 -3.85 5.51 10.32
N LEU A 7 -2.76 4.76 10.16
CA LEU A 7 -2.79 3.33 9.88
C LEU A 7 -2.90 2.53 11.18
N GLU A 8 -3.82 1.59 11.19
CA GLU A 8 -4.02 0.66 12.30
C GLU A 8 -3.81 -0.79 11.86
N GLU A 9 -3.30 -1.63 12.76
CA GLU A 9 -3.16 -3.07 12.50
C GLU A 9 -4.52 -3.71 12.20
N GLY A 10 -4.57 -4.52 11.15
CA GLY A 10 -5.80 -5.14 10.65
C GLY A 10 -6.61 -4.26 9.71
N GLN A 11 -6.18 -3.02 9.44
CA GLN A 11 -6.84 -2.15 8.49
C GLN A 11 -6.60 -2.62 7.05
N GLN A 12 -7.69 -2.69 6.29
CA GLN A 12 -7.65 -2.94 4.86
C GLN A 12 -7.38 -1.61 4.12
N VAL A 13 -6.38 -1.62 3.25
CA VAL A 13 -5.94 -0.45 2.49
C VAL A 13 -5.69 -0.81 1.04
N TYR A 14 -5.59 0.20 0.19
CA TYR A 14 -5.28 0.06 -1.23
C TYR A 14 -3.99 0.77 -1.55
N ILE A 15 -3.12 0.13 -2.33
CA ILE A 15 -1.83 0.67 -2.73
C ILE A 15 -1.67 0.60 -4.25
N ILE A 16 -0.91 1.52 -4.81
CA ILE A 16 -0.51 1.44 -6.22
C ILE A 16 0.73 0.55 -6.29
N TYR A 17 0.53 -0.72 -6.64
CA TYR A 17 1.60 -1.69 -6.76
C TYR A 17 2.18 -1.68 -8.18
N ARG A 18 3.45 -1.26 -8.29
CA ARG A 18 4.21 -1.37 -9.53
C ARG A 18 4.93 -2.69 -9.57
N ASN A 19 4.55 -3.57 -10.50
CA ASN A 19 5.20 -4.87 -10.60
C ASN A 19 6.64 -4.69 -11.15
N PRO A 20 7.69 -5.00 -10.38
CA PRO A 20 9.07 -4.81 -10.81
C PRO A 20 9.45 -5.70 -12.00
N HIS A 21 8.73 -6.81 -12.22
CA HIS A 21 8.95 -7.73 -13.34
C HIS A 21 8.28 -7.26 -14.65
N THR A 22 7.33 -6.32 -14.56
CA THR A 22 6.64 -5.74 -15.72
C THR A 22 6.53 -4.24 -15.52
N GLN A 23 7.59 -3.52 -15.90
CA GLN A 23 7.77 -2.07 -15.65
C GLN A 23 6.65 -1.16 -16.15
N THR A 24 5.80 -1.66 -17.05
CA THR A 24 4.66 -1.00 -17.68
C THR A 24 3.32 -1.25 -16.99
N VAL A 25 3.26 -2.09 -15.95
CA VAL A 25 2.00 -2.43 -15.28
C VAL A 25 2.09 -2.05 -13.81
N SER A 26 1.53 -0.88 -13.52
CA SER A 26 1.14 -0.47 -12.18
C SER A 26 -0.35 -0.72 -12.05
N ASN A 27 -0.78 -1.32 -10.95
CA ASN A 27 -2.19 -1.58 -10.68
C ASN A 27 -2.49 -1.23 -9.23
N VAL A 28 -3.72 -0.82 -8.95
CA VAL A 28 -4.22 -0.75 -7.59
C VAL A 28 -4.35 -2.18 -7.04
N GLN A 29 -3.76 -2.42 -5.88
CA GLN A 29 -3.83 -3.70 -5.18
C GLN A 29 -4.34 -3.47 -3.77
N GLU A 30 -5.05 -4.46 -3.26
CA GLU A 30 -5.51 -4.49 -1.88
C GLU A 30 -4.40 -5.06 -0.99
N ALA A 31 -4.15 -4.39 0.12
CA ALA A 31 -3.19 -4.80 1.14
C ALA A 31 -3.81 -4.67 2.53
N THR A 32 -3.20 -5.33 3.50
CA THR A 32 -3.61 -5.22 4.91
C THR A 32 -2.46 -4.67 5.73
N ILE A 33 -2.75 -3.73 6.62
CA ILE A 33 -1.76 -3.26 7.59
C ILE A 33 -1.56 -4.35 8.64
N ALA A 34 -0.34 -4.82 8.79
CA ALA A 34 0.04 -5.83 9.78
C ALA A 34 1.29 -5.38 10.53
N ARG A 35 1.56 -5.95 11.70
CA ARG A 35 2.83 -5.72 12.38
C ARG A 35 3.96 -6.45 11.68
N ASP A 36 5.14 -5.84 11.65
CA ASP A 36 6.32 -6.50 11.11
C ASP A 36 6.67 -7.73 11.98
N PRO A 37 6.89 -8.91 11.38
CA PRO A 37 7.22 -10.13 12.12
C PRO A 37 8.60 -10.06 12.80
N MET A 38 9.50 -9.21 12.30
CA MET A 38 10.84 -9.00 12.85
C MET A 38 10.86 -7.85 13.87
N ASP A 39 10.01 -6.83 13.69
CA ASP A 39 9.88 -5.69 14.60
C ASP A 39 8.40 -5.35 14.90
N PRO A 40 7.81 -5.91 15.96
CA PRO A 40 6.41 -5.67 16.32
C PRO A 40 6.07 -4.21 16.65
N SER A 41 7.08 -3.34 16.81
CA SER A 41 6.87 -1.91 17.03
C SER A 41 6.56 -1.14 15.73
N ARG A 42 6.76 -1.78 14.58
CA ARG A 42 6.54 -1.20 13.25
C ARG A 42 5.34 -1.84 12.56
N LEU A 43 4.71 -1.03 11.71
CA LEU A 43 3.67 -1.48 10.79
C LEU A 43 4.29 -1.77 9.42
N SER A 44 3.77 -2.79 8.77
CA SER A 44 4.17 -3.27 7.44
C SER A 44 2.90 -3.56 6.63
N LEU A 45 2.98 -3.38 5.32
CA LEU A 45 1.95 -3.78 4.36
C LEU A 45 2.07 -5.28 4.11
N LEU A 46 1.02 -6.02 4.42
CA LEU A 46 0.86 -7.41 4.02
C LEU A 46 0.21 -7.45 2.64
N LEU A 47 1.00 -7.86 1.65
CA LEU A 47 0.58 -8.02 0.25
C LEU A 47 1.10 -9.36 -0.27
N PHE A 48 0.22 -10.19 -0.86
CA PHE A 48 0.57 -11.52 -1.39
C PHE A 48 1.37 -12.41 -0.41
N ASP A 49 1.04 -12.36 0.89
CA ASP A 49 1.79 -13.04 1.97
C ASP A 49 3.22 -12.54 2.22
N PHE A 50 3.60 -11.40 1.63
CA PHE A 50 4.86 -10.71 1.90
C PHE A 50 4.61 -9.46 2.73
N TYR A 51 5.48 -9.24 3.70
CA TYR A 51 5.50 -8.03 4.51
C TYR A 51 6.43 -7.02 3.84
N HIS A 52 5.87 -5.86 3.49
CA HIS A 52 6.59 -4.73 2.95
C HIS A 52 6.64 -3.62 3.99
N PRO A 53 7.83 -3.10 4.33
CA PRO A 53 7.92 -1.96 5.25
C PRO A 53 7.19 -0.76 4.64
N ILE A 54 6.46 -0.02 5.47
CA ILE A 54 5.77 1.21 5.07
C ILE A 54 6.72 2.38 5.18
N GLU A 55 6.88 3.14 4.10
CA GLU A 55 7.65 4.39 4.08
C GLU A 55 6.73 5.61 4.04
N GLU A 56 7.23 6.78 4.47
CA GLU A 56 6.42 8.02 4.54
C GLU A 56 5.91 8.48 3.17
N ASP A 57 6.61 8.09 2.10
CA ASP A 57 6.27 8.42 0.73
C ASP A 57 5.40 7.35 0.04
N ASP A 58 4.98 6.30 0.76
CA ASP A 58 4.13 5.25 0.19
C ASP A 58 2.70 5.74 -0.05
N ALA A 59 2.23 5.53 -1.28
CA ALA A 59 0.87 5.87 -1.68
C ALA A 59 -0.14 4.83 -1.16
N ILE A 60 -0.63 5.07 0.06
CA ILE A 60 -1.64 4.24 0.74
C ILE A 60 -3.00 4.95 0.75
N PHE A 61 -4.05 4.22 0.39
CA PHE A 61 -5.40 4.74 0.23
C PHE A 61 -6.40 3.96 1.08
N ALA A 62 -7.41 4.66 1.59
CA ALA A 62 -8.50 4.06 2.35
C ALA A 62 -9.52 3.35 1.43
N SER A 63 -9.56 3.72 0.15
CA SER A 63 -10.50 3.18 -0.83
C SER A 63 -9.83 2.93 -2.18
N TYR A 64 -10.39 1.98 -2.92
CA TYR A 64 -9.96 1.66 -4.29
C TYR A 64 -10.16 2.84 -5.25
N GLU A 65 -11.30 3.56 -5.14
CA GLU A 65 -11.61 4.71 -6.00
C GLU A 65 -10.59 5.85 -5.85
N GLU A 66 -10.13 6.13 -4.61
CA GLU A 66 -9.07 7.13 -4.40
C GLU A 66 -7.76 6.70 -5.06
N ALA A 67 -7.39 5.43 -4.91
CA ALA A 67 -6.18 4.88 -5.50
C ALA A 67 -6.25 4.88 -7.04
N GLU A 68 -7.39 4.51 -7.63
CA GLU A 68 -7.59 4.54 -9.08
C GLU A 68 -7.56 5.97 -9.62
N SER A 69 -8.22 6.91 -8.96
CA SER A 69 -8.24 8.30 -9.44
C SER A 69 -6.84 8.88 -9.52
N LEU A 70 -5.98 8.60 -8.54
CA LEU A 70 -4.59 9.03 -8.57
C LEU A 70 -3.75 8.23 -9.55
N PHE A 71 -4.00 6.92 -9.67
CA PHE A 71 -3.33 6.09 -10.66
C PHE A 71 -3.56 6.62 -12.09
N GLU A 72 -4.80 6.94 -12.43
CA GLU A 72 -5.16 7.56 -13.72
C GLU A 72 -4.50 8.94 -13.87
N GLU A 73 -4.48 9.77 -12.83
CA GLU A 73 -3.83 11.10 -12.87
C GLU A 73 -2.31 11.02 -13.08
N PHE A 74 -1.63 9.99 -12.55
CA PHE A 74 -0.18 9.81 -12.73
C PHE A 74 0.19 9.20 -14.08
N TYR A 75 -0.71 8.44 -14.72
CA TYR A 75 -0.41 7.66 -15.92
C TYR A 75 -1.09 8.14 -17.21
N MET A 76 -2.02 9.09 -17.15
CA MET A 76 -2.73 9.67 -18.31
C MET A 76 -2.32 11.13 -18.56
#